data_AF-A0A7C5TCC2-F1
#
_entry.id   AF-A0A7C5TCC2-F1
#
_cell.length_a   1.000
_cell.length_b   1.000
_cell.length_c   1.000
_cell.angle_alpha   90.00
_cell.angle_beta   90.00
_cell.angle_gamma   90.00
#
_symmetry.space_group_name_H-M   'P 1'
#
loop_
_entity.id
_entity.type
_entity.pdbx_description
1 polymer ?
#
loop_
_entity_poly.entity_id
_entity_poly.type
_entity_poly.pdbx_seq_one_letter_code
_entity_poly.pdbx_strand_id
1 'polypeptide(L)' 'METSAVFALAKYRNVEVASLQVISDILSETSWLQAFEQQTVRENSKKAIGVALRPYQKPENSTKECKA' A
#
# COMPACT_ATOMS: atom_id res chain seq x y z
N MET A 1 -7.00 5.65 -10.08
CA MET A 1 -6.70 5.68 -11.53
C MET A 1 -5.29 6.23 -11.83
N GLU A 2 -4.36 6.22 -10.87
CA GLU A 2 -3.10 6.98 -10.93
C GLU A 2 -1.87 6.09 -11.24
N THR A 3 -2.02 4.77 -11.05
CA THR A 3 -0.90 3.80 -11.09
C THR A 3 -0.15 3.81 -12.43
N SER A 4 -0.85 3.94 -13.56
CA SER A 4 -0.19 3.98 -14.87
C SER A 4 0.76 5.18 -15.01
N ALA A 5 0.33 6.37 -14.58
CA ALA A 5 1.14 7.59 -14.63
C ALA A 5 2.35 7.50 -13.69
N VAL A 6 2.14 7.00 -12.46
CA VAL A 6 3.22 6.82 -11.47
C VAL A 6 4.29 5.86 -11.99
N PHE A 7 3.90 4.71 -12.56
CA PHE A 7 4.84 3.72 -13.08
C PHE A 7 5.55 4.21 -14.36
N ALA A 8 4.85 4.91 -15.25
CA ALA A 8 5.46 5.51 -16.43
C ALA A 8 6.56 6.52 -16.06
N LEU A 9 6.28 7.40 -15.09
CA LEU A 9 7.25 8.36 -14.60
C LEU A 9 8.43 7.69 -13.89
N ALA A 10 8.16 6.67 -13.05
CA ALA A 10 9.21 5.94 -12.34
C ALA A 10 10.18 5.26 -13.32
N LYS A 11 9.66 4.64 -14.39
CA LYS A 11 10.47 4.08 -15.47
C LYS A 11 11.32 5.15 -16.16
N TYR A 12 10.73 6.29 -16.51
CA TYR A 12 11.45 7.40 -17.14
C TYR A 12 12.57 7.95 -16.25
N ARG A 13 12.36 8.02 -14.94
CA ARG A 13 13.33 8.53 -13.95
C ARG A 13 14.30 7.49 -13.42
N ASN A 14 14.16 6.22 -13.84
CA ASN A 14 14.93 5.09 -13.32
C ASN A 14 14.88 4.98 -11.78
N VAL A 15 13.67 5.08 -11.21
CA VAL A 15 13.43 4.92 -9.77
C VAL A 15 12.50 3.74 -9.51
N GLU A 16 12.70 3.06 -8.38
CA GLU A 16 11.82 1.99 -7.95
C GLU A 16 10.50 2.56 -7.42
N VAL A 17 9.39 1.88 -7.71
CA VAL A 17 8.07 2.28 -7.24
C VAL A 17 7.19 1.05 -6.99
N ALA A 18 6.30 1.18 -6.02
CA ALA A 18 5.26 0.21 -5.72
C ALA A 18 3.92 0.92 -5.54
N SER A 19 2.82 0.21 -5.81
CA SER A 19 1.46 0.68 -5.53
C SER A 19 0.75 -0.37 -4.68
N LEU A 20 0.06 0.11 -3.64
CA LEU A 20 -0.78 -0.70 -2.77
C LEU A 20 -2.21 -0.16 -2.88
N GLN A 21 -3.17 -1.06 -3.09
CA GLN A 21 -4.57 -0.70 -3.31
C GLN A 21 -5.45 -1.59 -2.44
N VAL A 22 -6.51 -1.01 -1.90
CA VAL A 22 -7.56 -1.74 -1.19
C VAL A 22 -8.79 -1.74 -2.07
N ILE A 23 -9.35 -2.91 -2.34
CA ILE A 23 -10.58 -3.05 -3.12
C ILE A 23 -11.71 -2.41 -2.31
N SER A 24 -12.23 -1.27 -2.78
CA SER A 24 -13.36 -0.58 -2.16
C SER A 24 -14.70 -1.14 -2.60
N ASP A 25 -14.79 -1.54 -3.87
CA ASP A 25 -16.02 -1.95 -4.52
C ASP A 25 -15.71 -3.08 -5.51
N ILE A 26 -16.69 -3.94 -5.76
CA ILE A 26 -16.57 -5.02 -6.75
C ILE A 26 -17.51 -4.67 -7.90
N LEU A 27 -16.93 -4.35 -9.05
CA LEU A 27 -17.65 -4.18 -10.30
C LEU A 27 -17.54 -5.48 -11.11
N SER A 28 -18.69 -6.09 -11.40
CA SER A 28 -18.81 -7.25 -12.29
C SER A 28 -19.57 -6.85 -13.55
N GLU A 29 -19.63 -7.74 -14.54
CA GLU A 29 -20.39 -7.51 -15.78
C GLU A 29 -21.87 -7.23 -15.53
N THR A 30 -22.43 -7.83 -14.47
CA THR A 30 -23.87 -7.81 -14.19
C THR A 30 -24.26 -6.95 -13.00
N SER A 31 -23.30 -6.53 -12.17
CA SER A 31 -23.60 -5.84 -10.91
C SER A 31 -22.44 -4.99 -10.41
N TRP A 32 -22.78 -4.00 -9.60
CA TRP A 32 -21.83 -3.21 -8.83
C TRP A 32 -22.14 -3.35 -7.34
N LEU A 33 -21.23 -4.00 -6.62
CA LEU A 33 -21.27 -4.10 -5.17
C LEU A 33 -20.44 -2.97 -4.58
N GLN A 34 -21.12 -1.91 -4.18
CA GLN A 34 -20.50 -0.79 -3.45
C GLN A 34 -20.21 -1.23 -2.00
N ALA A 35 -18.95 -1.21 -1.60
CA ALA A 35 -18.50 -1.61 -0.28
C ALA A 35 -17.58 -0.57 0.39
N PHE A 36 -17.36 0.60 -0.22
CA PHE A 36 -16.46 1.62 0.32
C PHE A 36 -16.75 2.02 1.77
N GLU A 37 -18.03 2.17 2.13
CA GLU A 37 -18.45 2.53 3.50
C GLU A 37 -18.43 1.34 4.48
N GLN A 38 -18.18 0.12 4.00
CA GLN A 38 -18.12 -1.04 4.88
C GLN A 38 -16.89 -0.93 5.79
N GLN A 39 -17.12 -1.22 7.06
CA GLN A 39 -16.10 -1.17 8.10
C GLN A 39 -14.85 -2.00 7.73
N THR A 40 -15.04 -3.14 7.07
CA THR A 40 -13.95 -4.01 6.60
C THR A 40 -13.01 -3.30 5.61
N VAL A 41 -13.54 -2.49 4.68
CA VAL A 41 -12.70 -1.72 3.74
C VAL A 41 -11.90 -0.67 4.49
N ARG A 42 -12.52 0.02 5.45
CA ARG A 42 -11.84 1.03 6.29
C ARG A 42 -10.72 0.42 7.13
N GLU A 43 -10.94 -0.76 7.70
CA GLU A 43 -9.92 -1.50 8.46
C GLU A 43 -8.77 -1.99 7.58
N ASN A 44 -9.09 -2.48 6.38
CA ASN A 44 -8.09 -2.88 5.41
C ASN A 44 -7.23 -1.70 4.95
N SER A 45 -7.83 -0.52 4.76
CA SER A 45 -7.08 0.72 4.46
C SER A 45 -6.10 1.09 5.57
N LYS A 46 -6.50 0.98 6.85
CA LYS A 46 -5.59 1.20 7.99
C LYS A 46 -4.44 0.19 8.01
N LYS A 47 -4.72 -1.09 7.76
CA LYS A 47 -3.71 -2.15 7.66
C LYS A 47 -2.75 -1.89 6.51
N ALA A 48 -3.26 -1.49 5.35
CA ALA A 48 -2.48 -1.18 4.16
C ALA A 48 -1.47 -0.05 4.42
N ILE A 49 -1.90 1.03 5.09
CA ILE A 49 -1.01 2.12 5.53
C ILE A 49 0.09 1.59 6.46
N GLY A 50 -0.28 0.77 7.46
CA GLY A 50 0.69 0.18 8.38
C GLY A 50 1.71 -0.76 7.71
N VAL A 51 1.32 -1.45 6.63
CA VAL A 51 2.25 -2.23 5.80
C VAL A 51 3.17 -1.31 5.00
N ALA A 52 2.62 -0.27 4.35
CA ALA A 52 3.37 0.64 3.50
C ALA A 52 4.40 1.48 4.26
N LEU A 53 4.11 1.84 5.52
CA LEU A 53 5.00 2.65 6.35
C LEU A 53 6.06 1.83 7.11
N ARG A 54 5.86 0.51 7.27
CA ARG A 54 6.80 -0.37 7.99
C ARG A 54 8.24 -0.28 7.47
N PRO A 55 8.51 -0.29 6.15
CA PRO A 55 9.85 -0.12 5.61
C PRO A 55 10.53 1.21 5.97
N TYR A 56 9.76 2.24 6.33
CA TYR A 56 10.26 3.58 6.68
C TYR A 56 10.41 3.81 8.18
N GLN A 57 9.89 2.90 9.02
CA GLN A 57 10.17 2.90 10.44
C GLN A 57 11.58 2.32 10.63
N LYS A 58 12.58 3.19 10.85
CA LYS A 58 13.92 2.76 11.26
C LYS A 58 13.77 1.75 12.41
N PRO A 59 14.52 0.63 12.43
CA PRO A 59 14.64 -0.17 13.63
C PRO A 59 15.32 0.69 14.70
N GLU A 60 14.51 1.28 15.56
CA GLU A 60 14.96 1.82 16.84
C GLU A 60 15.36 0.59 17.67
N ASN A 61 16.66 0.30 17.73
CA ASN A 61 17.36 -0.76 18.50
C ASN A 61 18.06 -1.89 17.71
N SER A 62 18.89 -1.59 16.69
CA SER A 62 19.93 -2.54 16.23
C SER A 62 21.34 -2.22 16.75
N THR A 63 21.46 -1.80 18.02
CA THR A 63 22.77 -1.50 18.63
C THR A 63 22.98 -2.14 19.99
N LYS A 64 22.50 -3.37 20.21
CA LYS A 64 22.96 -4.31 21.26
C LYS A 64 22.60 -5.69 20.69
N GLU A 65 23.50 -6.55 20.22
CA GLU A 65 24.63 -7.17 20.90
C GLU A 65 25.58 -7.77 19.84
N CYS A 66 26.75 -7.18 19.67
CA CYS A 66 27.95 -7.94 19.31
C CYS A 66 28.99 -7.56 20.36
N LYS A 67 28.97 -8.24 21.51
CA LYS A 67 30.14 -8.30 22.37
C LYS A 67 30.94 -9.52 21.96
N ALA A 68 32.21 -9.26 21.69
CA ALA A 68 33.27 -10.20 21.34
C ALA A 68 33.54 -11.21 22.45
#